data_AF-A0A3D5NSE6-F1
#
_entry.id   AF-A0A3D5NSE6-F1
#
_cell.length_a   1.000
_cell.length_b   1.000
_cell.length_c   1.000
_cell.angle_alpha   90.00
_cell.angle_beta   90.00
_cell.angle_gamma   90.00
#
_symmetry.space_group_name_H-M   'P 1'
#
loop_
_entity.id
_entity.type
_entity.pdbx_description
1 polymer ?
#
loop_
_entity_poly.entity_id
_entity_poly.type
_entity_poly.pdbx_seq_one_letter_code
_entity_poly.pdbx_strand_id
1 'polypeptide(L)'
;MVNASEMIKKGLLVTFGGMLLLVVSFFLYLFIFRVLGSPDGAYNFVAPLRVGYGVIWLVAVILIYRSNVADWVKAVFLAGGLGTFMITEGVQLYRWPVLQIGAAAAVILGSIYLLYRSKKKWYHYFAVILATSGLLFYM
;
A
#
# COMPACT_ATOMS: atom_id res chain seq x y z
N MET A 1 25.16 -10.01 -17.75
CA MET A 1 24.33 -9.02 -18.45
C MET A 1 22.90 -9.17 -17.97
N VAL A 2 22.27 -8.09 -17.50
CA VAL A 2 20.85 -8.15 -17.09
C VAL A 2 20.01 -8.19 -18.36
N ASN A 3 19.20 -9.24 -18.53
CA ASN A 3 18.33 -9.38 -19.70
C ASN A 3 17.16 -8.39 -19.59
N ALA A 4 17.08 -7.43 -20.51
CA ALA A 4 16.07 -6.37 -20.50
C ALA A 4 14.63 -6.93 -20.47
N SER A 5 14.39 -8.06 -21.14
CA SER A 5 13.09 -8.73 -21.15
C SER A 5 12.64 -9.16 -19.74
N GLU A 6 13.55 -9.74 -18.95
CA GLU A 6 13.25 -10.17 -17.57
C GLU A 6 13.00 -9.00 -16.62
N MET A 7 13.64 -7.85 -16.86
CA MET A 7 13.34 -6.62 -16.11
C MET A 7 11.92 -6.16 -16.42
N ILE A 8 11.58 -6.00 -17.70
CA ILE A 8 10.25 -5.54 -18.14
C ILE A 8 9.16 -6.46 -17.60
N LYS A 9 9.36 -7.78 -17.70
CA LYS A 9 8.42 -8.78 -17.16
C LYS A 9 8.15 -8.58 -15.67
N LYS A 10 9.18 -8.34 -14.86
CA LYS A 10 9.02 -8.09 -13.42
C LYS A 10 8.31 -6.77 -13.13
N GLY A 11 8.61 -5.72 -13.89
CA GLY A 11 7.88 -4.45 -13.81
C GLY A 11 6.38 -4.66 -14.07
N LEU A 12 6.03 -5.36 -15.16
CA LEU A 12 4.64 -5.68 -15.50
C LEU A 12 3.95 -6.52 -14.41
N LEU A 13 4.63 -7.54 -13.89
CA LEU A 13 4.10 -8.37 -12.80
C LEU A 13 3.81 -7.52 -11.55
N VAL A 14 4.70 -6.58 -11.21
CA VAL A 14 4.49 -5.67 -10.08
C VAL A 14 3.32 -4.73 -10.33
N THR A 15 3.18 -4.18 -11.54
CA THR A 15 2.04 -3.31 -11.89
C THR A 15 0.71 -4.06 -11.76
N PHE A 16 0.54 -5.17 -12.51
CA PHE A 16 -0.72 -5.89 -12.54
C PHE A 16 -1.02 -6.57 -11.19
N GLY A 17 -0.01 -7.17 -10.57
CA GLY A 17 -0.15 -7.78 -9.25
C GLY A 17 -0.48 -6.76 -8.18
N GLY A 18 0.18 -5.60 -8.20
CA GLY A 18 -0.07 -4.51 -7.26
C GLY A 18 -1.48 -3.94 -7.40
N MET A 19 -1.94 -3.69 -8.64
CA MET A 19 -3.31 -3.24 -8.92
C MET A 19 -4.34 -4.27 -8.49
N LEU A 20 -4.12 -5.56 -8.80
CA LEU A 20 -5.02 -6.62 -8.37
C LEU A 20 -5.11 -6.70 -6.84
N LEU A 21 -3.97 -6.61 -6.15
CA LEU A 21 -3.94 -6.62 -4.69
C LEU A 21 -4.65 -5.39 -4.09
N LEU A 22 -4.51 -4.22 -4.72
CA LEU A 22 -5.24 -3.02 -4.32
C LEU A 22 -6.75 -3.20 -4.45
N VAL A 23 -7.23 -3.76 -5.58
CA VAL A 23 -8.65 -4.08 -5.79
C VAL A 23 -9.15 -5.08 -4.75
N VAL A 24 -8.40 -6.16 -4.52
CA VAL A 24 -8.73 -7.16 -3.48
C VAL A 24 -8.79 -6.52 -2.10
N SER A 25 -7.83 -5.63 -1.79
CA SER A 25 -7.83 -4.87 -0.55
C SER A 25 -9.09 -4.01 -0.41
N PHE A 26 -9.51 -3.32 -1.46
CA PHE A 26 -10.74 -2.53 -1.43
C PHE A 26 -11.98 -3.40 -1.16
N PHE A 27 -12.12 -4.52 -1.86
CA PHE A 27 -13.24 -5.45 -1.61
C PHE A 27 -13.21 -6.01 -0.20
N LEU A 28 -12.03 -6.34 0.32
CA LEU A 28 -11.88 -6.81 1.70
C LEU A 28 -12.29 -5.72 2.71
N TYR A 29 -11.89 -4.46 2.49
CA TYR A 29 -12.33 -3.35 3.32
C TYR A 29 -13.86 -3.19 3.31
N LEU A 30 -14.48 -3.21 2.12
CA LEU A 30 -15.94 -3.09 1.98
C LEU A 30 -16.66 -4.25 2.65
N PHE A 31 -16.12 -5.46 2.54
CA PHE A 31 -16.66 -6.64 3.22
C PHE A 31 -16.61 -6.46 4.74
N ILE A 32 -15.46 -6.08 5.30
CA ILE A 32 -15.32 -5.84 6.75
C ILE A 32 -16.25 -4.72 7.21
N PHE A 33 -16.32 -3.61 6.47
CA PHE A 33 -17.22 -2.51 6.74
C PHE A 33 -18.68 -2.97 6.79
N ARG A 34 -19.09 -3.83 5.84
CA ARG A 34 -20.46 -4.37 5.78
C ARG A 34 -20.77 -5.29 6.95
N VAL A 35 -19.80 -6.11 7.38
CA VAL A 35 -19.97 -7.04 8.52
C VAL A 35 -20.03 -6.29 9.85
N LEU A 36 -19.26 -5.22 10.01
CA LEU A 36 -19.21 -4.43 11.25
C LEU A 36 -20.29 -3.33 11.32
N GLY A 37 -20.94 -3.01 10.20
CA GLY A 37 -22.01 -2.02 10.16
C GLY A 37 -23.21 -2.44 10.99
N SER A 38 -23.63 -1.57 11.92
CA SER A 38 -24.81 -1.83 12.74
C SER A 38 -26.11 -1.51 11.97
N PRO A 39 -27.22 -2.23 12.23
CA PRO A 39 -28.52 -1.91 11.63
C PRO A 39 -29.03 -0.49 11.96
N ASP A 40 -28.59 0.01 13.10
CA ASP A 40 -28.87 1.33 13.69
C ASP A 40 -28.07 2.48 13.06
N GLY A 41 -27.16 2.19 12.11
CA GLY A 41 -26.48 3.20 11.29
C GLY A 41 -25.40 4.01 12.00
N ALA A 42 -24.91 3.55 13.16
CA ALA A 42 -23.86 4.22 13.91
C ALA A 42 -22.49 4.03 13.22
N TYR A 43 -21.92 5.11 12.66
CA TYR A 43 -20.64 5.08 11.92
C TYR A 43 -19.40 5.38 12.78
N ASN A 44 -19.49 5.25 14.11
CA ASN A 44 -18.36 5.53 15.01
C ASN A 44 -17.17 4.58 14.79
N PHE A 45 -17.41 3.39 14.23
CA PHE A 45 -16.36 2.40 13.94
C PHE A 45 -15.56 2.70 12.65
N VAL A 46 -16.04 3.61 11.79
CA VAL A 46 -15.45 3.80 10.45
C VAL A 46 -14.06 4.40 10.50
N ALA A 47 -13.85 5.41 11.35
CA ALA A 47 -12.54 6.02 11.52
C ALA A 47 -11.49 5.02 12.05
N PRO A 48 -11.71 4.31 13.18
CA PRO A 48 -10.75 3.32 13.65
C PRO A 48 -10.58 2.14 12.68
N LEU A 49 -11.65 1.71 11.98
CA LEU A 49 -11.54 0.70 10.94
C LEU A 49 -10.61 1.16 9.82
N ARG A 50 -10.78 2.37 9.30
CA ARG A 50 -9.98 2.90 8.19
C ARG A 50 -8.49 3.00 8.56
N VAL A 51 -8.18 3.60 9.70
CA VAL A 51 -6.80 3.74 10.18
C VAL A 51 -6.20 2.38 10.49
N GLY A 52 -6.91 1.54 11.24
CA GLY A 52 -6.46 0.20 11.60
C GLY A 52 -6.20 -0.67 10.37
N TYR A 53 -7.08 -0.61 9.37
CA TYR A 53 -6.94 -1.34 8.12
C TYR A 53 -5.68 -0.92 7.34
N GLY A 54 -5.43 0.38 7.20
CA GLY A 54 -4.19 0.88 6.60
C GLY A 54 -2.94 0.40 7.33
N VAL A 55 -2.93 0.49 8.66
CA VAL A 55 -1.80 0.04 9.49
C VAL A 55 -1.58 -1.47 9.36
N ILE A 56 -2.65 -2.28 9.33
CA ILE A 56 -2.57 -3.73 9.12
C ILE A 56 -1.89 -4.05 7.78
N TRP A 57 -2.17 -3.29 6.71
CA TRP A 57 -1.49 -3.47 5.43
C TRP A 57 -0.01 -3.15 5.49
N LEU A 58 0.40 -2.08 6.19
CA LEU A 58 1.83 -1.80 6.40
C LEU A 58 2.53 -2.94 7.16
N VAL A 59 1.89 -3.47 8.20
CA VAL A 59 2.39 -4.63 8.95
C VAL A 59 2.50 -5.86 8.03
N ALA A 60 1.47 -6.12 7.22
CA ALA A 60 1.47 -7.22 6.26
C ALA A 60 2.64 -7.09 5.26
N VAL A 61 2.91 -5.89 4.75
CA VAL A 61 4.07 -5.62 3.89
C VAL A 61 5.37 -6.00 4.61
N ILE A 62 5.57 -5.54 5.85
CA ILE A 62 6.79 -5.86 6.62
C ILE A 62 6.94 -7.37 6.82
N LEU A 63 5.85 -8.09 7.16
CA LEU A 63 5.86 -9.54 7.35
C LEU A 63 6.20 -10.28 6.04
N ILE A 64 5.63 -9.85 4.91
CA ILE A 64 5.94 -10.41 3.60
C ILE A 64 7.40 -10.18 3.21
N TYR A 65 8.00 -9.05 3.60
CA TYR A 65 9.43 -8.83 3.35
C TYR A 65 10.34 -9.75 4.16
N ARG A 66 9.89 -10.16 5.36
CA ARG A 66 10.60 -11.11 6.24
C ARG A 66 10.41 -12.58 5.85
N SER A 67 9.40 -12.90 5.04
CA SER A 67 9.12 -14.29 4.63
C SER A 67 9.96 -14.73 3.42
N ASN A 68 9.91 -16.03 3.11
CA ASN A 68 10.64 -16.66 1.99
C ASN A 68 9.89 -16.60 0.64
N VAL A 69 8.92 -15.70 0.47
CA VAL A 69 8.20 -15.56 -0.80
C VAL A 69 9.09 -14.97 -1.90
N ALA A 70 8.70 -15.21 -3.16
CA ALA A 70 9.41 -14.70 -4.32
C ALA A 70 9.57 -13.16 -4.27
N ASP A 71 10.74 -12.67 -4.67
CA ASP A 71 11.11 -11.27 -4.47
C ASP A 71 10.20 -10.28 -5.23
N TRP A 72 9.68 -10.66 -6.41
CA TRP A 72 8.70 -9.86 -7.14
C TRP A 72 7.33 -9.80 -6.45
N VAL A 73 6.93 -10.86 -5.71
CA VAL A 73 5.71 -10.87 -4.90
C VAL A 73 5.81 -9.88 -3.75
N LYS A 74 7.01 -9.74 -3.15
CA LYS A 74 7.25 -8.72 -2.12
C LYS A 74 7.03 -7.30 -2.67
N ALA A 75 7.43 -7.04 -3.91
CA ALA A 75 7.18 -5.77 -4.57
C ALA A 75 5.69 -5.56 -4.91
N VAL A 76 4.97 -6.61 -5.31
CA VAL A 76 3.50 -6.57 -5.47
C VAL A 76 2.81 -6.18 -4.15
N PHE A 77 3.18 -6.82 -3.05
CA PHE A 77 2.64 -6.50 -1.73
C PHE A 77 3.01 -5.08 -1.29
N LEU A 78 4.22 -4.61 -1.61
CA LEU A 78 4.59 -3.23 -1.36
C LEU A 78 3.71 -2.27 -2.15
N ALA A 79 3.51 -2.47 -3.46
CA ALA A 79 2.65 -1.61 -4.28
C ALA A 79 1.21 -1.57 -3.77
N GLY A 80 0.60 -2.74 -3.57
CA GLY A 80 -0.80 -2.84 -3.13
C GLY A 80 -0.99 -2.39 -1.69
N GLY A 81 -0.20 -2.90 -0.74
CA GLY A 81 -0.35 -2.61 0.69
C GLY A 81 0.03 -1.18 1.05
N LEU A 82 1.12 -0.64 0.48
CA LEU A 82 1.46 0.78 0.66
C LEU A 82 0.40 1.66 -0.02
N GLY A 83 -0.09 1.29 -1.20
CA GLY A 83 -1.16 2.02 -1.89
C GLY A 83 -2.45 2.06 -1.07
N THR A 84 -2.87 0.93 -0.50
CA THR A 84 -4.02 0.88 0.42
C THR A 84 -3.82 1.81 1.60
N PHE A 85 -2.64 1.77 2.24
CA PHE A 85 -2.34 2.67 3.36
C PHE A 85 -2.51 4.14 2.93
N MET A 86 -1.88 4.54 1.83
CA MET A 86 -1.95 5.92 1.31
C MET A 86 -3.40 6.36 1.04
N ILE A 87 -4.24 5.48 0.52
CA ILE A 87 -5.65 5.83 0.27
C ILE A 87 -6.43 5.94 1.58
N THR A 88 -6.27 4.98 2.50
CA THR A 88 -6.97 5.03 3.80
C THR A 88 -6.58 6.25 4.62
N GLU A 89 -5.30 6.60 4.59
CA GLU A 89 -4.74 7.75 5.28
C GLU A 89 -5.18 9.06 4.62
N GLY A 90 -5.13 9.14 3.28
CA GLY A 90 -5.59 10.31 2.53
C GLY A 90 -7.06 10.63 2.76
N VAL A 91 -7.94 9.62 2.76
CA VAL A 91 -9.37 9.83 3.07
C VAL A 91 -9.57 10.22 4.55
N GLN A 92 -8.75 9.69 5.46
CA GLN A 92 -8.89 10.00 6.88
C GLN A 92 -8.41 11.42 7.23
N LEU A 93 -7.29 11.84 6.64
CA LEU A 93 -6.62 13.09 6.94
C LEU A 93 -6.90 14.19 5.90
N TYR A 94 -7.88 14.00 5.01
CA TYR A 94 -8.29 14.98 3.99
C TYR A 94 -8.55 16.39 4.55
N ARG A 95 -9.04 16.51 5.80
CA ARG A 95 -9.26 17.81 6.46
C ARG A 95 -7.99 18.45 7.03
N TRP A 96 -6.91 17.68 7.13
CA TRP A 96 -5.62 18.06 7.75
C TRP A 96 -4.46 17.80 6.77
N PRO A 97 -4.40 18.51 5.63
CA PRO A 97 -3.48 18.21 4.53
C PRO A 97 -2.00 18.24 4.94
N VAL A 98 -1.62 19.10 5.90
CA VAL A 98 -0.24 19.15 6.43
C VAL A 98 0.13 17.85 7.15
N LEU A 99 -0.79 17.31 7.97
CA LEU A 99 -0.57 16.03 8.65
C LEU A 99 -0.55 14.88 7.65
N GLN A 100 -1.42 14.94 6.63
CA GLN A 100 -1.49 13.95 5.57
C GLN A 100 -0.16 13.86 4.80
N ILE A 101 0.33 15.01 4.32
CA ILE A 101 1.60 15.09 3.59
C ILE A 101 2.76 14.62 4.48
N GLY A 102 2.77 15.01 5.76
CA GLY A 102 3.80 14.58 6.71
C GLY A 102 3.83 13.06 6.90
N ALA A 103 2.67 12.44 7.11
CA ALA A 103 2.55 11.00 7.29
C ALA A 103 2.91 10.23 6.01
N ALA A 104 2.39 10.64 4.86
CA ALA A 104 2.73 10.05 3.56
C ALA A 104 4.24 10.15 3.28
N ALA A 105 4.85 11.33 3.47
CA ALA A 105 6.28 11.53 3.27
C ALA A 105 7.12 10.65 4.20
N ALA A 106 6.76 10.54 5.47
CA ALA A 106 7.46 9.69 6.43
C ALA A 106 7.45 8.21 6.00
N VAL A 107 6.31 7.70 5.55
CA VAL A 107 6.19 6.29 5.10
C VAL A 107 6.90 6.06 3.77
N ILE A 108 6.83 7.00 2.82
CA ILE A 108 7.56 6.92 1.54
C ILE A 108 9.07 6.91 1.77
N LEU A 109 9.58 7.90 2.52
CA LEU A 109 11.01 8.00 2.82
C LEU A 109 11.49 6.80 3.63
N GLY A 110 10.71 6.34 4.61
CA GLY A 110 10.99 5.12 5.36
C GLY A 110 11.05 3.89 4.46
N SER A 111 10.11 3.75 3.52
CA SER A 111 10.10 2.65 2.55
C SER A 111 11.35 2.68 1.66
N ILE A 112 11.68 3.85 1.08
CA ILE A 112 12.87 4.02 0.22
C ILE A 112 14.15 3.72 1.02
N TYR A 113 14.27 4.24 2.25
CA TYR A 113 15.41 3.99 3.12
C TYR A 113 15.58 2.50 3.43
N LEU A 114 14.51 1.80 3.77
CA LEU A 114 14.54 0.36 4.06
C LEU A 114 14.90 -0.47 2.80
N LEU A 115 14.37 -0.09 1.63
CA LEU A 115 14.72 -0.73 0.35
C LEU A 115 16.19 -0.51 0.00
N TYR A 116 16.70 0.70 0.23
CA TYR A 116 18.10 1.06 0.00
C TYR A 116 19.04 0.28 0.92
N ARG A 117 18.77 0.28 2.22
CA ARG A 117 19.54 -0.49 3.21
C ARG A 117 19.57 -1.99 2.88
N SER A 118 18.46 -2.50 2.35
CA SER A 118 18.32 -3.91 1.97
C SER A 118 18.81 -4.23 0.56
N LYS A 119 19.39 -3.26 -0.15
CA LYS A 119 19.90 -3.38 -1.53
C LYS A 119 18.90 -4.01 -2.50
N LYS A 120 17.62 -3.63 -2.37
CA LYS A 120 16.53 -4.19 -3.20
C LYS A 120 16.64 -3.76 -4.66
N LYS A 121 16.03 -4.56 -5.54
CA LYS A 121 16.05 -4.34 -7.00
C LYS A 121 15.13 -3.18 -7.39
N TRP A 122 15.37 -2.62 -8.58
CA TRP A 122 14.68 -1.42 -9.09
C TRP A 122 13.14 -1.50 -9.01
N TYR A 123 12.56 -2.68 -9.28
CA TYR A 123 11.10 -2.85 -9.31
C TYR A 123 10.43 -2.68 -7.95
N HIS A 124 11.19 -2.74 -6.84
CA HIS A 124 10.66 -2.38 -5.51
C HIS A 124 10.50 -0.86 -5.36
N TYR A 125 11.42 -0.06 -5.90
CA TYR A 125 11.28 1.40 -5.91
C TYR A 125 10.17 1.84 -6.86
N PHE A 126 10.04 1.16 -8.00
CA PHE A 126 8.90 1.34 -8.89
C PHE A 126 7.58 1.02 -8.19
N ALA A 127 7.53 0.00 -7.32
CA ALA A 127 6.34 -0.31 -6.52
C ALA A 127 5.95 0.85 -5.59
N VAL A 128 6.92 1.57 -5.00
CA VAL A 128 6.66 2.77 -4.18
C VAL A 128 6.03 3.86 -5.06
N ILE A 129 6.60 4.13 -6.23
CA ILE A 129 6.07 5.14 -7.17
C ILE A 129 4.61 4.81 -7.53
N LEU A 130 4.34 3.55 -7.90
CA LEU A 130 2.99 3.06 -8.18
C LEU A 130 2.04 3.29 -6.99
N ALA A 131 2.44 2.91 -5.78
CA ALA A 131 1.63 3.11 -4.57
C ALA A 131 1.31 4.60 -4.33
N THR A 132 2.29 5.48 -4.54
CA THR A 132 2.12 6.92 -4.30
C THR A 132 1.30 7.62 -5.37
N SER A 133 1.13 7.05 -6.56
CA SER A 133 0.27 7.63 -7.60
C SER A 133 -1.17 7.84 -7.12
N GLY A 134 -1.64 7.00 -6.19
CA GLY A 134 -2.96 7.14 -5.57
C GLY A 134 -3.13 8.42 -4.76
N LEU A 135 -2.05 9.01 -4.25
CA LEU A 135 -2.10 10.28 -3.50
C LEU A 135 -2.54 11.45 -4.37
N LEU A 136 -2.31 11.41 -5.69
CA LEU A 136 -2.67 12.48 -6.62
C LEU A 136 -4.18 12.75 -6.68
N PHE A 137 -5.01 11.81 -6.23
CA PHE A 137 -6.47 11.95 -6.23
C PHE A 137 -7.03 12.54 -4.92
N TYR A 138 -6.19 12.66 -3.89
CA TYR A 138 -6.60 13.08 -2.53
C TYR A 138 -5.85 14.33 -2.04
N MET A 139 -5.06 14.96 -2.91
CA MET A 139 -4.35 16.22 -2.67
C MET A 139 -5.05 17.38 -3.35
#